data_AF-A0A6L9YQX3-F1
#
_entry.id   AF-A0A6L9YQX3-F1
#
_cell.length_a   1.000
_cell.length_b   1.000
_cell.length_c   1.000
_cell.angle_alpha   90.00
_cell.angle_beta   90.00
_cell.angle_gamma   90.00
#
_symmetry.space_group_name_H-M   'P 1'
#
loop_
_entity.id
_entity.type
_entity.pdbx_description
1 polymer ?
#
loop_
_entity_poly.entity_id
_entity_poly.type
_entity_poly.pdbx_seq_one_letter_code
_entity_poly.pdbx_strand_id
1 'polypeptide(L)' 'MAANSLNSIRDSLIVSCQAPPDSPLHNPLVIAAMAQASMNQGASGVRIDTPDHVAAVNSEER' A
#
# COMPACT_ATOMS: atom_id res chain seq x y z
N MET A 1 20.18 5.72 16.17
CA MET A 1 19.14 6.75 15.97
C MET A 1 18.35 6.35 14.75
N ALA A 2 17.07 5.99 14.90
CA ALA A 2 16.21 5.75 13.74
C ALA A 2 16.22 7.04 12.89
N ALA A 3 16.56 6.92 11.60
CA ALA A 3 16.46 8.03 10.68
C ALA A 3 15.05 8.64 10.81
N ASN A 4 14.95 9.96 10.88
CA ASN A 4 13.69 10.68 11.03
C ASN A 4 12.77 10.30 9.86
N SER A 5 11.89 9.31 10.05
CA SER A 5 11.14 8.60 8.98
C SER A 5 10.20 9.49 8.18
N LEU A 6 9.90 10.68 8.69
CA LEU A 6 9.10 11.67 7.98
C LEU A 6 9.91 12.39 6.89
N ASN A 7 11.23 12.50 7.04
CA ASN A 7 12.07 13.13 6.01
C ASN A 7 12.22 12.22 4.77
N SER A 8 12.16 10.90 4.91
CA SER A 8 12.30 9.96 3.79
C SER A 8 11.08 9.92 2.86
N ILE A 9 9.95 10.48 3.30
CA ILE A 9 8.71 10.58 2.51
C ILE A 9 8.33 12.04 2.18
N ARG A 10 9.22 13.01 2.49
CA ARG A 10 8.97 14.41 2.13
C ARG A 10 9.04 14.56 0.61
N ASP A 11 8.08 15.29 0.05
CA ASP A 11 7.94 15.53 -1.40
C ASP A 11 7.72 14.24 -2.24
N SER A 12 7.30 13.17 -1.57
CA SER A 12 6.99 11.87 -2.17
C SER A 12 5.49 11.64 -2.34
N LEU A 13 5.12 10.70 -3.22
CA LEU A 13 3.76 10.19 -3.34
C LEU A 13 3.54 8.97 -2.43
N ILE A 14 2.47 9.01 -1.62
CA ILE A 14 1.93 7.83 -0.92
C ILE A 14 0.57 7.52 -1.52
N VAL A 15 0.38 6.30 -2.02
CA VAL A 15 -0.90 5.88 -2.63
C VAL A 15 -1.76 5.15 -1.63
N SER A 16 -3.00 5.59 -1.47
CA SER A 16 -3.99 4.91 -0.64
C SER A 16 -4.68 3.80 -1.43
N CYS A 17 -4.31 2.54 -1.20
CA CYS A 17 -4.89 1.37 -1.88
C CYS A 17 -5.97 0.75 -1.01
N GLN A 18 -7.20 1.28 -1.10
CA GLN A 18 -8.35 0.88 -0.30
C GLN A 18 -9.61 0.91 -1.17
N ALA A 19 -10.59 0.07 -0.86
CA ALA A 19 -11.87 0.01 -1.57
C ALA A 19 -13.04 -0.18 -0.58
N PRO A 20 -14.26 0.30 -0.90
CA PRO A 20 -15.47 0.01 -0.11
C PRO A 20 -15.74 -1.49 0.02
N PRO A 21 -16.28 -2.01 1.15
CA PRO A 21 -16.51 -3.43 1.36
C PRO A 21 -17.40 -4.14 0.33
N ASP A 22 -18.30 -3.41 -0.30
CA ASP A 22 -19.22 -3.88 -1.35
C ASP A 22 -18.60 -3.83 -2.76
N SER A 23 -17.42 -3.25 -2.90
CA SER A 23 -16.69 -3.18 -4.17
C SER A 23 -16.01 -4.50 -4.49
N PRO A 24 -16.01 -4.96 -5.76
CA PRO A 24 -15.19 -6.09 -6.18
C PRO A 24 -13.68 -5.86 -5.96
N LEU A 25 -13.26 -4.59 -5.81
CA LEU A 25 -11.88 -4.22 -5.52
C LEU A 25 -11.47 -4.44 -4.05
N HIS A 26 -12.41 -4.73 -3.15
CA HIS A 26 -12.13 -4.99 -1.72
C HIS A 26 -11.48 -6.37 -1.47
N ASN A 27 -11.27 -7.16 -2.52
CA ASN A 27 -10.55 -8.42 -2.42
C ASN A 27 -9.08 -8.17 -2.01
N PRO A 28 -8.54 -8.88 -0.99
CA PRO A 28 -7.17 -8.69 -0.53
C PRO A 28 -6.10 -8.79 -1.63
N LEU A 29 -6.26 -9.73 -2.58
CA LEU A 29 -5.31 -9.90 -3.70
C LEU A 29 -5.37 -8.73 -4.68
N VAL A 30 -6.55 -8.15 -4.89
CA VAL A 30 -6.72 -6.98 -5.76
C VAL A 30 -6.08 -5.75 -5.11
N ILE A 31 -6.26 -5.56 -3.80
CA ILE A 31 -5.60 -4.50 -3.03
C ILE A 31 -4.08 -4.67 -3.08
N ALA A 32 -3.57 -5.89 -2.92
CA ALA A 32 -2.14 -6.17 -3.01
C ALA A 32 -1.57 -5.88 -4.41
N ALA A 33 -2.28 -6.28 -5.47
CA ALA A 33 -1.89 -5.95 -6.85
C ALA A 33 -1.87 -4.43 -7.10
N MET A 34 -2.83 -3.67 -6.57
CA MET A 34 -2.84 -2.20 -6.66
C MET A 34 -1.68 -1.57 -5.88
N ALA A 35 -1.35 -2.10 -4.71
CA ALA A 35 -0.20 -1.65 -3.93
C ALA A 35 1.12 -1.88 -4.69
N GLN A 36 1.34 -3.09 -5.19
CA GLN A 36 2.52 -3.43 -5.99
C GLN A 36 2.62 -2.55 -7.24
N ALA A 37 1.52 -2.33 -7.94
CA ALA A 37 1.48 -1.45 -9.10
C ALA A 37 1.85 0.00 -8.73
N SER A 38 1.40 0.49 -7.57
CA SER A 38 1.73 1.83 -7.08
C SER A 38 3.22 1.97 -6.79
N MET A 39 3.81 0.98 -6.11
CA MET A 39 5.25 0.95 -5.81
C MET A 39 6.10 0.87 -7.08
N ASN A 40 5.69 0.05 -8.05
CA ASN A 40 6.36 -0.08 -9.36
C ASN A 40 6.37 1.25 -10.15
N GLN A 41 5.43 2.16 -9.88
CA GLN A 41 5.31 3.45 -10.56
C GLN A 41 5.82 4.62 -9.71
N GLY A 42 6.65 4.35 -8.71
CA GLY A 42 7.41 5.38 -7.98
C GLY A 42 6.70 5.95 -6.76
N ALA A 43 5.63 5.31 -6.26
CA ALA A 43 5.16 5.62 -4.92
C ALA A 43 6.29 5.34 -3.90
N SER A 44 6.45 6.22 -2.92
CA SER A 44 7.39 6.00 -1.81
C SER A 44 6.76 5.21 -0.66
N GLY A 45 5.48 4.85 -0.78
CA GLY A 45 4.77 3.99 0.14
C GLY A 45 3.30 3.85 -0.23
N VAL A 46 2.63 2.92 0.44
CA VAL A 46 1.18 2.68 0.30
C VAL A 46 0.49 2.72 1.66
N ARG A 47 -0.77 3.16 1.66
CA ARG A 47 -1.67 3.06 2.82
C ARG A 47 -2.74 2.02 2.54
N ILE A 48 -2.83 1.05 3.44
CA ILE A 48 -3.72 -0.11 3.37
C ILE A 48 -4.65 -0.11 4.59
N ASP A 49 -5.87 -0.61 4.41
CA ASP A 49 -6.85 -0.79 5.50
C ASP A 49 -7.00 -2.27 5.84
N THR A 50 -7.45 -2.59 7.06
CA THR A 50 -7.68 -3.95 7.58
C THR A 50 -6.42 -4.84 7.74
N PRO A 51 -6.40 -5.76 8.73
CA PRO A 51 -5.31 -6.72 8.88
C PRO A 51 -5.14 -7.65 7.66
N ASP A 52 -6.24 -8.09 7.04
CA ASP A 52 -6.20 -9.06 5.94
C ASP A 52 -5.59 -8.46 4.67
N HIS A 53 -5.92 -7.20 4.32
CA HIS A 53 -5.26 -6.56 3.18
C HIS A 53 -3.80 -6.25 3.47
N VAL A 54 -3.44 -5.84 4.69
CA VAL A 54 -2.04 -5.62 5.08
C VAL A 54 -1.23 -6.92 4.98
N ALA A 55 -1.79 -8.04 5.42
CA ALA A 55 -1.16 -9.35 5.29
C ALA A 55 -0.94 -9.73 3.82
N ALA A 56 -1.95 -9.51 2.96
CA ALA A 56 -1.86 -9.80 1.52
C ALA A 56 -0.78 -8.95 0.81
N VAL A 57 -0.72 -7.65 1.12
CA VAL A 57 0.31 -6.75 0.56
C VAL A 57 1.71 -7.19 0.99
N ASN A 58 1.90 -7.52 2.27
CA ASN A 58 3.19 -7.99 2.77
C ASN A 58 3.62 -9.34 2.20
N SER A 59 2.69 -10.19 1.75
CA SER A 59 3.02 -11.45 1.09
C SER A 59 3.43 -11.29 -0.38
N GLU A 60 2.94 -10.25 -1.07
CA GLU A 60 3.22 -10.00 -2.50
C GLU A 60 4.46 -9.12 -2.73
N GLU A 61 4.80 -8.22 -1.79
CA GLU A 61 5.99 -7.34 -1.82
C GLU A 61 7.34 -8.10 -1.64
N ARG A 62 7.37 -9.43 -1.77
CA ARG A 62 8.53 -10.28 -1.52
C ARG A 62 9.03 -10.98 -2.78
#